data_AF-A0A6J1ZIG9-F1
#
_entry.id   AF-A0A6J1ZIG9-F1
#
_cell.length_a   1.000
_cell.length_b   1.000
_cell.length_c   1.000
_cell.angle_alpha   90.00
_cell.angle_beta   90.00
_cell.angle_gamma   90.00
#
_symmetry.space_group_name_H-M   'P 1'
#
loop_
_entity.id
_entity.type
_entity.pdbx_description
1 polymer ?
#
loop_
_entity_poly.entity_id
_entity_poly.type
_entity_poly.pdbx_seq_one_letter_code
_entity_poly.pdbx_strand_id
1 'polypeptide(L)'
;MNFSEVFKLSGLLCKFSPDGKYLLRITVWSLCTKSVSYIKYPKACQQGVSFTRDGRYMALAERRDCQDHVSVFVCSDWQLLRHFDTETQDLAGIEWAPNGCVLAVWDTCLEYKVLLYSLDGRLLSAYCAYEWSLGIKSVAWSPSSQFLAIGSYDGKVRILNHVTWKMITEFGHPATINNPKIVVYKEAEKTPRLAPGRLAFPPPRAAAGVASPAETKYEIASVPVSLQTLKPVADRANPKIGIGALAFSPDSYFLATRSDSVPNAVWIWDIQKLRLFVVLEQLSPVRSFQWDPQQPRLAICTGGGKVYLWSPAGCVSVQVPGEGDFQVLSLCWHLNGDSLALLSKDHFCLCFLETEDRVGTAFGRPGDHT
;
A
#
# COMPACT_ATOMS: atom_id res chain seq x y z
N MET A 1 -18.10 0.18 12.55
CA MET A 1 -16.92 -0.59 12.08
C MET A 1 -16.71 -0.27 10.62
N ASN A 2 -15.51 0.11 10.21
CA ASN A 2 -15.18 0.30 8.80
C ASN A 2 -15.01 -1.09 8.16
N PHE A 3 -16.04 -1.58 7.46
CA PHE A 3 -16.04 -2.92 6.86
C PHE A 3 -14.95 -3.11 5.79
N SER A 4 -14.39 -2.01 5.26
CA SER A 4 -13.36 -2.07 4.22
C SER A 4 -12.05 -2.71 4.68
N GLU A 5 -11.66 -2.54 5.96
CA GLU A 5 -10.42 -3.13 6.50
C GLU A 5 -10.59 -4.61 6.87
N VAL A 6 -11.76 -4.99 7.39
CA VAL A 6 -12.07 -6.38 7.74
C VAL A 6 -12.06 -7.27 6.49
N PHE A 7 -12.55 -6.76 5.35
CA PHE A 7 -12.49 -7.47 4.07
C PHE A 7 -11.12 -7.41 3.39
N LYS A 8 -10.32 -6.35 3.59
CA LYS A 8 -8.91 -6.31 3.12
C LYS A 8 -8.05 -7.38 3.80
N LEU A 9 -8.34 -7.71 5.06
CA LEU A 9 -7.64 -8.78 5.81
C LEU A 9 -8.13 -10.20 5.46
N SER A 10 -9.31 -10.36 4.84
CA SER A 10 -9.83 -11.66 4.40
C SER A 10 -9.44 -12.00 2.95
N GLY A 11 -8.28 -11.56 2.49
CA GLY A 11 -7.70 -11.92 1.20
C GLY A 11 -7.29 -13.39 1.13
N LEU A 12 -8.22 -14.33 1.34
CA LEU A 12 -8.07 -15.76 1.11
C LEU A 12 -9.43 -16.45 1.26
N LEU A 13 -10.02 -16.83 0.13
CA LEU A 13 -10.60 -18.14 -0.19
C LEU A 13 -11.54 -18.02 -1.39
N CYS A 14 -10.98 -17.92 -2.59
CA CYS A 14 -11.65 -18.49 -3.76
C CYS A 14 -10.72 -19.57 -4.36
N LYS A 15 -11.18 -20.83 -4.34
CA LYS A 15 -10.55 -21.93 -5.07
C LYS A 15 -11.41 -22.20 -6.31
N PHE A 16 -10.76 -22.34 -7.46
CA PHE A 16 -11.39 -22.62 -8.74
C PHE A 16 -11.81 -24.10 -8.84
N SER A 17 -12.94 -24.37 -9.49
CA SER A 17 -13.22 -25.67 -10.09
C SER A 17 -12.75 -25.67 -11.55
N PRO A 18 -11.83 -26.55 -11.96
CA PRO A 18 -11.31 -26.57 -13.34
C PRO A 18 -12.32 -26.93 -14.44
N ASP A 19 -13.55 -27.32 -14.09
CA ASP A 19 -14.50 -27.99 -14.99
C ASP A 19 -15.77 -27.16 -15.32
N GLY A 20 -15.87 -25.90 -14.88
CA GLY A 20 -16.99 -25.01 -15.21
C GLY A 20 -18.35 -25.41 -14.61
N LYS A 21 -18.41 -26.40 -13.71
CA LYS A 21 -19.67 -26.92 -13.15
C LYS A 21 -20.15 -26.18 -11.90
N TYR A 22 -19.34 -25.30 -11.31
CA TYR A 22 -19.64 -24.67 -10.03
C TYR A 22 -19.73 -23.14 -10.15
N LEU A 23 -20.77 -22.57 -9.54
CA LEU A 23 -20.95 -21.12 -9.44
C LEU A 23 -20.20 -20.58 -8.23
N LEU A 24 -19.37 -19.56 -8.45
CA LEU A 24 -18.79 -18.80 -7.35
C LEU A 24 -19.88 -17.98 -6.64
N ARG A 25 -19.75 -17.84 -5.33
CA ARG A 25 -20.64 -17.01 -4.51
C ARG A 25 -19.89 -16.34 -3.37
N ILE A 26 -20.34 -15.16 -2.99
CA ILE A 26 -19.98 -14.50 -1.75
C ILE A 26 -21.07 -14.82 -0.72
N THR A 27 -20.67 -15.19 0.49
CA THR A 27 -21.57 -15.35 1.63
C THR A 27 -21.34 -14.22 2.60
N VAL A 28 -22.39 -13.45 2.92
CA VAL A 28 -22.32 -12.41 3.93
C VAL A 28 -23.05 -12.85 5.18
N TRP A 29 -22.37 -12.78 6.31
CA TRP A 29 -22.85 -13.21 7.61
C TRP A 29 -23.07 -12.00 8.50
N SER A 30 -24.30 -11.82 8.98
CA SER A 30 -24.57 -10.85 10.04
C SER A 30 -24.25 -11.46 11.40
N LEU A 31 -23.28 -10.91 12.11
CA LEU A 31 -22.94 -11.36 13.46
C LEU A 31 -24.00 -10.97 14.49
N CYS A 32 -24.81 -9.93 14.20
CA CYS A 32 -25.87 -9.46 15.10
C CYS A 32 -27.15 -10.27 14.96
N THR A 33 -27.63 -10.46 13.73
CA THR A 33 -28.90 -11.15 13.44
C THR A 33 -28.73 -12.62 13.11
N LYS A 34 -27.49 -13.10 12.95
CA LYS A 34 -27.15 -14.47 12.51
C LYS A 34 -27.74 -14.85 11.14
N SER A 35 -28.16 -13.85 10.36
CA SER A 35 -28.67 -14.04 9.00
C SER A 35 -27.54 -14.21 7.99
N VAL A 36 -27.83 -14.90 6.90
CA VAL A 36 -26.89 -15.14 5.80
C VAL A 36 -27.48 -14.66 4.49
N SER A 37 -26.71 -13.87 3.75
CA SER A 37 -27.03 -13.42 2.40
C SER A 37 -26.07 -14.05 1.40
N TYR A 38 -26.58 -14.39 0.21
CA TYR A 38 -25.81 -15.02 -0.86
C TYR A 38 -25.77 -14.12 -2.09
N ILE A 39 -24.58 -13.77 -2.54
CA ILE A 39 -24.35 -12.99 -3.76
C ILE A 39 -23.65 -13.88 -4.77
N LYS A 40 -24.19 -13.98 -5.98
CA LYS A 40 -23.72 -14.91 -7.00
C LYS A 40 -22.79 -14.21 -8.01
N TYR A 41 -22.03 -15.03 -8.73
CA TYR A 41 -21.20 -14.63 -9.88
C TYR A 41 -20.08 -13.60 -9.62
N PRO A 42 -19.44 -13.57 -8.43
CA PRO A 42 -18.33 -12.65 -8.21
C PRO A 42 -17.22 -12.95 -9.21
N LYS A 43 -16.70 -11.90 -9.87
CA LYS A 43 -15.55 -12.02 -10.73
C LYS A 43 -14.29 -12.17 -9.87
N ALA A 44 -13.47 -13.17 -10.18
CA ALA A 44 -12.17 -13.34 -9.54
C ALA A 44 -11.16 -12.35 -10.13
N CYS A 45 -11.03 -11.18 -9.51
CA CYS A 45 -10.02 -10.17 -9.84
C CYS A 45 -9.40 -9.57 -8.58
N GLN A 46 -8.27 -8.86 -8.72
CA GLN A 46 -7.49 -8.40 -7.57
C GLN A 46 -8.26 -7.40 -6.69
N GLN A 47 -9.07 -6.53 -7.29
CA GLN A 47 -9.86 -5.51 -6.60
C GLN A 47 -11.33 -5.58 -7.06
N GLY A 48 -11.95 -6.75 -6.94
CA GLY A 48 -13.31 -7.00 -7.42
C GLY A 48 -14.44 -6.55 -6.51
N VAL A 49 -14.15 -6.06 -5.30
CA VAL A 49 -15.16 -5.61 -4.33
C VAL A 49 -14.70 -4.30 -3.70
N SER A 50 -15.61 -3.34 -3.58
CA SER A 50 -15.34 -2.07 -2.92
C SER A 50 -16.56 -1.60 -2.12
N PHE A 51 -16.32 -1.04 -0.94
CA PHE A 51 -17.36 -0.46 -0.08
C PHE A 51 -17.25 1.05 -0.08
N THR A 52 -18.40 1.74 0.00
CA THR A 52 -18.40 3.16 0.34
C THR A 52 -17.87 3.37 1.77
N ARG A 53 -17.25 4.52 2.03
CA ARG A 53 -16.63 4.81 3.34
C ARG A 53 -17.61 4.77 4.52
N ASP A 54 -18.86 5.13 4.26
CA ASP A 54 -19.96 5.04 5.23
C ASP A 54 -20.53 3.63 5.40
N GLY A 55 -20.07 2.67 4.59
CA GLY A 55 -20.49 1.27 4.61
C GLY A 55 -21.92 1.04 4.09
N ARG A 56 -22.59 2.05 3.51
CA ARG A 56 -23.97 1.89 3.02
C ARG A 56 -24.07 1.06 1.76
N TYR A 57 -23.07 1.15 0.88
CA TYR A 57 -23.10 0.45 -0.41
C TYR A 57 -21.84 -0.39 -0.62
N MET A 58 -22.02 -1.48 -1.35
CA MET A 58 -20.93 -2.32 -1.85
C MET A 58 -21.06 -2.44 -3.37
N ALA A 59 -19.98 -2.15 -4.10
CA ALA A 59 -19.87 -2.52 -5.50
C ALA A 59 -19.13 -3.85 -5.64
N LEU A 60 -19.57 -4.66 -6.59
CA LEU A 60 -19.02 -5.97 -6.93
C LEU A 60 -18.81 -6.05 -8.44
N ALA A 61 -17.61 -6.45 -8.83
CA ALA A 61 -17.31 -6.91 -10.17
C ALA A 61 -17.91 -8.30 -10.36
N GLU A 62 -18.74 -8.44 -11.39
CA GLU A 62 -19.50 -9.64 -11.65
C GLU A 62 -19.17 -10.18 -13.05
N ARG A 63 -19.17 -11.50 -13.22
CA ARG A 63 -19.04 -12.12 -14.55
C ARG A 63 -20.13 -13.16 -14.78
N ARG A 64 -20.99 -12.92 -15.77
CA ARG A 64 -22.06 -13.84 -16.21
C ARG A 64 -21.93 -14.06 -17.71
N ASP A 65 -22.05 -15.31 -18.15
CA ASP A 65 -22.04 -15.64 -19.59
C ASP A 65 -20.85 -15.02 -20.35
N CYS A 66 -19.68 -14.98 -19.69
CA CYS A 66 -18.44 -14.35 -20.16
C CYS A 66 -18.49 -12.82 -20.38
N GLN A 67 -19.51 -12.14 -19.85
CA GLN A 67 -19.63 -10.68 -19.85
C GLN A 67 -19.41 -10.12 -18.45
N ASP A 68 -18.76 -8.95 -18.39
CA ASP A 68 -18.47 -8.26 -17.14
C ASP A 68 -19.53 -7.21 -16.84
N HIS A 69 -19.97 -7.22 -15.59
CA HIS A 69 -20.94 -6.28 -15.07
C HIS A 69 -20.45 -5.72 -13.74
N VAL A 70 -21.05 -4.60 -13.33
CA VAL A 70 -20.93 -4.07 -11.98
C VAL A 70 -22.29 -4.13 -11.31
N SER A 71 -22.30 -4.75 -10.13
CA SER A 71 -23.46 -4.83 -9.26
C SER A 71 -23.23 -4.02 -8.00
N VAL A 72 -24.16 -3.12 -7.67
CA VAL A 72 -24.15 -2.31 -6.45
C VAL A 72 -25.23 -2.82 -5.51
N PHE A 73 -24.87 -3.10 -4.26
CA PHE A 73 -25.75 -3.60 -3.22
C PHE A 73 -25.89 -2.60 -2.09
N VAL A 74 -27.08 -2.58 -1.46
CA VAL A 74 -27.29 -1.89 -0.19
C VAL A 74 -26.84 -2.82 0.94
N CYS A 75 -25.91 -2.39 1.80
CA CYS A 75 -25.30 -3.26 2.80
C CYS A 75 -26.22 -3.60 3.98
N SER A 76 -27.31 -2.86 4.20
CA SER A 76 -28.24 -3.09 5.32
C SER A 76 -28.96 -4.43 5.21
N ASP A 77 -29.30 -4.83 3.98
CA ASP A 77 -30.10 -6.02 3.67
C ASP A 77 -29.55 -6.82 2.48
N TRP A 78 -28.44 -6.37 1.89
CA TRP A 78 -27.78 -6.98 0.73
C TRP A 78 -28.66 -7.03 -0.51
N GLN A 79 -29.61 -6.10 -0.65
CA GLN A 79 -30.44 -5.98 -1.84
C GLN A 79 -29.66 -5.36 -3.01
N LEU A 80 -29.91 -5.85 -4.21
CA LEU A 80 -29.34 -5.31 -5.44
C LEU A 80 -29.95 -3.93 -5.73
N LEU A 81 -29.13 -2.90 -5.68
CA LEU A 81 -29.52 -1.53 -6.02
C LEU A 81 -29.40 -1.26 -7.52
N ARG A 82 -28.26 -1.66 -8.11
CA ARG A 82 -27.96 -1.48 -9.52
C ARG A 82 -27.18 -2.66 -10.08
N HIS A 83 -27.38 -2.89 -11.36
CA HIS A 83 -26.64 -3.85 -12.17
C HIS A 83 -26.51 -3.24 -13.56
N PHE A 84 -25.29 -3.09 -14.05
CA PHE A 84 -25.03 -2.49 -15.35
C PHE A 84 -23.77 -3.08 -15.99
N ASP A 85 -23.76 -3.05 -17.32
CA ASP A 85 -22.65 -3.52 -18.13
C ASP A 85 -21.52 -2.50 -18.08
N THR A 86 -20.28 -2.99 -18.14
CA THR A 86 -19.11 -2.13 -18.24
C THR A 86 -18.51 -2.24 -19.63
N GLU A 87 -18.15 -1.11 -20.23
CA GLU A 87 -17.45 -1.10 -21.53
C GLU A 87 -15.97 -1.51 -21.45
N THR A 88 -15.61 -2.39 -20.51
CA THR A 88 -14.25 -2.96 -20.38
C THR A 88 -14.15 -4.24 -21.21
N GLN A 89 -12.96 -4.55 -21.73
CA GLN A 89 -12.67 -5.85 -22.34
C GLN A 89 -12.60 -6.96 -21.29
N ASP A 90 -11.92 -6.71 -20.17
CA ASP A 90 -11.78 -7.64 -19.06
C ASP A 90 -11.55 -6.88 -17.75
N LEU A 91 -12.64 -6.51 -17.06
CA LEU A 91 -12.65 -5.72 -15.82
C LEU A 91 -11.63 -6.23 -14.78
N ALA A 92 -10.60 -5.46 -14.47
CA ALA A 92 -9.54 -5.88 -13.55
C ALA A 92 -9.77 -5.43 -12.11
N GLY A 93 -10.48 -4.32 -11.91
CA GLY A 93 -10.87 -3.89 -10.57
C GLY A 93 -11.82 -2.71 -10.55
N ILE A 94 -12.32 -2.46 -9.34
CA ILE A 94 -13.26 -1.41 -8.99
C ILE A 94 -12.87 -0.76 -7.66
N GLU A 95 -13.12 0.55 -7.51
CA GLU A 95 -12.89 1.25 -6.25
C GLU A 95 -13.80 2.48 -6.12
N TRP A 96 -14.57 2.54 -5.02
CA TRP A 96 -15.32 3.74 -4.66
C TRP A 96 -14.39 4.88 -4.25
N ALA A 97 -14.68 6.08 -4.74
CA ALA A 97 -14.14 7.29 -4.18
C ALA A 97 -14.55 7.40 -2.69
N PRO A 98 -13.71 7.94 -1.79
CA PRO A 98 -14.02 8.04 -0.37
C PRO A 98 -15.29 8.82 -0.02
N ASN A 99 -15.73 9.74 -0.89
CA ASN A 99 -17.00 10.47 -0.76
C ASN A 99 -18.24 9.62 -1.11
N GLY A 100 -18.05 8.42 -1.70
CA GLY A 100 -19.12 7.51 -2.11
C GLY A 100 -19.92 7.94 -3.34
N CYS A 101 -19.49 9.01 -4.04
CA CYS A 101 -20.24 9.56 -5.17
C CYS A 101 -19.86 8.94 -6.51
N VAL A 102 -18.63 8.43 -6.63
CA VAL A 102 -18.04 7.98 -7.89
C VAL A 102 -17.39 6.63 -7.70
N LEU A 103 -17.62 5.72 -8.63
CA LEU A 103 -16.97 4.42 -8.72
C LEU A 103 -15.97 4.44 -9.86
N ALA A 104 -14.68 4.20 -9.57
CA ALA A 104 -13.71 3.89 -10.61
C ALA A 104 -13.78 2.40 -10.96
N VAL A 105 -13.76 2.11 -12.25
CA VAL A 105 -13.68 0.77 -12.82
C VAL A 105 -12.55 0.80 -13.83
N TRP A 106 -11.67 -0.18 -13.85
CA TRP A 106 -10.59 -0.23 -14.84
C TRP A 106 -10.44 -1.60 -15.47
N ASP A 107 -9.92 -1.55 -16.68
CA ASP A 107 -9.73 -2.71 -17.53
C ASP A 107 -8.47 -3.50 -17.17
N THR A 108 -8.30 -4.64 -17.83
CA THR A 108 -7.11 -5.47 -17.79
C THR A 108 -5.86 -4.70 -18.19
N CYS A 109 -4.69 -5.21 -17.80
CA CYS A 109 -3.41 -4.57 -18.12
C CYS A 109 -3.11 -4.51 -19.63
N LEU A 110 -3.90 -5.17 -20.49
CA LEU A 110 -3.78 -5.10 -21.94
C LEU A 110 -4.46 -3.85 -22.54
N GLU A 111 -5.34 -3.19 -21.79
CA GLU A 111 -6.10 -2.02 -22.22
C GLU A 111 -5.86 -0.86 -21.24
N TYR A 112 -5.73 0.36 -21.76
CA TYR A 112 -5.66 1.55 -20.91
C TYR A 112 -7.05 2.20 -20.82
N LYS A 113 -7.96 1.61 -20.06
CA LYS A 113 -9.29 2.19 -19.87
C LYS A 113 -9.66 2.27 -18.39
N VAL A 114 -9.88 3.49 -17.92
CA VAL A 114 -10.55 3.78 -16.64
C VAL A 114 -11.91 4.38 -16.94
N LEU A 115 -12.95 3.80 -16.38
CA LEU A 115 -14.33 4.24 -16.47
C LEU A 115 -14.79 4.73 -15.10
N LEU A 116 -15.50 5.85 -15.08
CA LEU A 116 -15.98 6.48 -13.86
C LEU A 116 -17.49 6.52 -13.91
N TYR A 117 -18.12 5.86 -12.95
CA TYR A 117 -19.58 5.75 -12.86
C TYR A 117 -20.10 6.49 -11.64
N SER A 118 -21.31 7.05 -11.75
CA SER A 118 -22.08 7.47 -10.59
C SER A 118 -22.74 6.26 -9.90
N LEU A 119 -23.23 6.48 -8.68
CA LEU A 119 -23.94 5.46 -7.90
C LEU A 119 -25.16 4.86 -8.62
N ASP A 120 -25.81 5.62 -9.49
CA ASP A 120 -26.96 5.16 -10.27
C ASP A 120 -26.59 4.35 -11.53
N GLY A 121 -25.29 4.18 -11.81
CA GLY A 121 -24.77 3.38 -12.92
C GLY A 121 -24.51 4.17 -14.22
N ARG A 122 -24.62 5.50 -14.21
CA ARG A 122 -24.31 6.31 -15.40
C ARG A 122 -22.81 6.48 -15.57
N LEU A 123 -22.33 6.34 -16.80
CA LEU A 123 -20.95 6.65 -17.15
C LEU A 123 -20.74 8.17 -17.11
N LEU A 124 -19.92 8.63 -16.18
CA LEU A 124 -19.56 10.04 -16.02
C LEU A 124 -18.41 10.43 -16.93
N SER A 125 -17.40 9.57 -17.06
CA SER A 125 -16.23 9.81 -17.91
C SER A 125 -15.48 8.52 -18.20
N ALA A 126 -14.79 8.49 -19.33
CA ALA A 126 -13.80 7.49 -19.67
C ALA A 126 -12.43 8.18 -19.81
N TYR A 127 -11.39 7.55 -19.28
CA TYR A 127 -10.01 8.02 -19.40
C TYR A 127 -9.14 6.93 -20.04
N CYS A 128 -8.40 7.34 -21.08
CA CYS A 128 -7.42 6.53 -21.79
C CYS A 128 -6.18 7.40 -22.03
N ALA A 129 -5.01 6.93 -21.60
CA ALA A 129 -3.76 7.65 -21.82
C ALA A 129 -3.14 7.32 -23.20
N TYR A 130 -3.33 6.09 -23.68
CA TYR A 130 -2.83 5.58 -24.95
C TYR A 130 -3.53 4.26 -25.30
N GLU A 131 -3.54 3.88 -26.58
CA GLU A 131 -4.29 2.72 -27.07
C GLU A 131 -3.44 1.44 -27.20
N TRP A 132 -2.13 1.54 -27.44
CA TRP A 132 -1.32 0.41 -27.93
C TRP A 132 -0.14 0.07 -27.01
N SER A 133 -0.40 -0.13 -25.72
CA SER A 133 0.62 -0.56 -24.74
C SER A 133 -0.04 -1.10 -23.47
N LEU A 134 0.74 -1.76 -22.61
CA LEU A 134 0.25 -2.20 -21.32
C LEU A 134 -0.29 -1.02 -20.51
N GLY A 135 -1.50 -1.20 -20.00
CA GLY A 135 -2.30 -0.15 -19.41
C GLY A 135 -2.03 0.08 -17.93
N ILE A 136 -3.00 -0.33 -17.13
CA ILE A 136 -3.14 0.03 -15.72
C ILE A 136 -2.62 -1.11 -14.84
N LYS A 137 -1.84 -0.75 -13.82
CA LYS A 137 -1.27 -1.69 -12.86
C LYS A 137 -1.77 -1.47 -11.44
N SER A 138 -1.97 -0.21 -11.07
CA SER A 138 -2.47 0.18 -9.76
C SER A 138 -3.33 1.43 -9.87
N VAL A 139 -4.34 1.52 -9.02
CA VAL A 139 -5.24 2.67 -8.92
C VAL A 139 -5.44 2.98 -7.44
N ALA A 140 -5.49 4.26 -7.08
CA ALA A 140 -5.77 4.69 -5.72
C ALA A 140 -6.46 6.05 -5.70
N TRP A 141 -7.54 6.17 -4.92
CA TRP A 141 -8.17 7.46 -4.63
C TRP A 141 -7.41 8.24 -3.54
N SER A 142 -7.38 9.56 -3.66
CA SER A 142 -7.00 10.41 -2.53
C SER A 142 -8.08 10.37 -1.45
N PRO A 143 -7.74 10.39 -0.15
CA PRO A 143 -8.72 10.44 0.95
C PRO A 143 -9.70 11.61 0.86
N SER A 144 -9.27 12.74 0.28
CA SER A 144 -10.09 13.91 -0.03
C SER A 144 -11.10 13.70 -1.16
N SER A 145 -11.00 12.60 -1.91
CA SER A 145 -11.74 12.32 -3.16
C SER A 145 -11.50 13.31 -4.30
N GLN A 146 -10.51 14.20 -4.16
CA GLN A 146 -10.22 15.22 -5.18
C GLN A 146 -9.36 14.69 -6.33
N PHE A 147 -8.61 13.62 -6.09
CA PHE A 147 -7.65 13.07 -7.03
C PHE A 147 -7.79 11.55 -7.15
N LEU A 148 -7.57 11.05 -8.37
CA LEU A 148 -7.40 9.64 -8.66
C LEU A 148 -6.00 9.43 -9.23
N ALA A 149 -5.18 8.62 -8.56
CA ALA A 149 -3.86 8.23 -9.06
C ALA A 149 -3.96 6.91 -9.82
N ILE A 150 -3.38 6.89 -11.02
CA ILE A 150 -3.31 5.71 -11.90
C ILE A 150 -1.85 5.40 -12.15
N GLY A 151 -1.38 4.27 -11.65
CA GLY A 151 -0.05 3.73 -11.85
C GLY A 151 -0.05 2.77 -13.03
N SER A 152 0.81 3.05 -14.00
CA SER A 152 0.79 2.38 -15.30
C SER A 152 2.01 1.49 -15.51
N TYR A 153 1.91 0.58 -16.49
CA TYR A 153 3.01 -0.32 -16.86
C TYR A 153 4.18 0.41 -17.54
N ASP A 154 3.95 1.63 -18.06
CA ASP A 154 4.97 2.53 -18.60
C ASP A 154 5.85 3.20 -17.53
N GLY A 155 5.64 2.90 -16.23
CA GLY A 155 6.41 3.47 -15.13
C GLY A 155 6.02 4.90 -14.76
N LYS A 156 4.88 5.39 -15.23
CA LYS A 156 4.34 6.71 -14.90
C LYS A 156 3.13 6.58 -14.00
N VAL A 157 2.90 7.63 -13.20
CA VAL A 157 1.68 7.81 -12.41
C VAL A 157 0.94 9.02 -12.94
N ARG A 158 -0.33 8.86 -13.29
CA ARG A 158 -1.18 9.95 -13.80
C ARG A 158 -2.20 10.31 -12.75
N ILE A 159 -2.32 11.61 -12.48
CA ILE A 159 -3.27 12.14 -11.49
C ILE A 159 -4.43 12.78 -12.24
N LEU A 160 -5.64 12.26 -12.05
CA LEU A 160 -6.87 12.85 -12.59
C LEU A 160 -7.55 13.75 -11.56
N ASN A 161 -8.21 14.80 -12.03
CA ASN A 161 -9.09 15.64 -11.21
C ASN A 161 -10.47 15.01 -11.04
N HIS A 162 -11.07 15.08 -9.85
CA HIS A 162 -12.45 14.68 -9.59
C HIS A 162 -13.54 15.48 -10.33
N VAL A 163 -13.26 16.72 -10.74
CA VAL A 163 -14.28 17.56 -11.41
C VAL A 163 -14.41 17.22 -12.89
N THR A 164 -13.28 17.17 -13.59
CA THR A 164 -13.24 17.04 -15.06
C THR A 164 -12.80 15.67 -15.53
N TRP A 165 -12.24 14.84 -14.64
CA TRP A 165 -11.64 13.54 -14.95
C TRP A 165 -10.51 13.60 -15.98
N LYS A 166 -9.97 14.80 -16.20
CA LYS A 166 -8.78 15.01 -17.03
C LYS A 166 -7.52 14.91 -16.18
N MET A 167 -6.45 14.49 -16.83
CA MET A 167 -5.11 14.43 -16.23
C MET A 167 -4.62 15.84 -15.89
N ILE A 168 -4.24 16.03 -14.63
CA ILE A 168 -3.61 17.27 -14.14
C ILE A 168 -2.10 17.19 -14.30
N THR A 169 -1.51 16.05 -13.93
CA THR A 169 -0.06 15.85 -13.97
C THR A 169 0.31 14.39 -14.17
N GLU A 170 1.57 14.18 -14.57
CA GLU A 170 2.21 12.89 -14.75
C GLU A 170 3.52 12.86 -13.95
N PHE A 171 3.70 11.83 -13.13
CA PHE A 171 4.92 11.58 -12.37
C PHE A 171 5.70 10.43 -12.99
N GLY A 172 6.88 10.73 -13.52
CA GLY A 172 7.86 9.74 -13.95
C GLY A 172 8.81 9.36 -12.81
N HIS A 173 9.33 8.14 -12.82
CA HIS A 173 10.23 7.63 -11.76
C HIS A 173 11.68 7.63 -12.26
N PRO A 174 12.41 8.75 -12.19
CA PRO A 174 13.77 8.83 -12.72
C PRO A 174 14.72 7.93 -11.92
N ALA A 175 15.56 7.19 -12.65
CA ALA A 175 16.63 6.39 -12.06
C ALA A 175 17.79 7.24 -11.53
N THR A 176 17.94 8.48 -12.02
CA THR A 176 18.96 9.42 -11.55
C THR A 176 18.30 10.71 -11.07
N ILE A 177 18.55 11.07 -9.81
CA ILE A 177 18.05 12.27 -9.17
C ILE A 177 19.13 13.35 -9.24
N ASN A 178 18.87 14.41 -10.00
CA ASN A 178 19.82 15.52 -10.23
C ASN A 178 19.34 16.85 -9.63
N ASN A 179 18.11 16.91 -9.13
CA ASN A 179 17.53 18.15 -8.62
C ASN A 179 17.83 18.31 -7.12
N PRO A 180 18.57 19.35 -6.70
CA PRO A 180 18.95 19.54 -5.29
C PRO A 180 17.76 19.86 -4.36
N LYS A 181 16.58 20.17 -4.91
CA LYS A 181 15.35 20.37 -4.11
C LYS A 181 14.71 19.05 -3.65
N ILE A 182 15.17 17.91 -4.18
CA ILE A 182 14.68 16.58 -3.82
C ILE A 182 15.60 16.03 -2.74
N VAL A 183 15.03 15.60 -1.62
CA VAL A 183 15.80 14.95 -0.54
C VAL A 183 15.84 13.45 -0.82
N VAL A 184 17.05 12.89 -0.82
CA VAL A 184 17.24 11.43 -0.98
C VAL A 184 17.78 10.87 0.32
N TYR A 185 16.97 10.06 1.00
CA TYR A 185 17.40 9.32 2.18
C TYR A 185 17.87 7.93 1.77
N LYS A 186 19.13 7.60 2.08
CA LYS A 186 19.72 6.30 1.84
C LYS A 186 19.88 5.53 3.13
N GLU A 187 19.36 4.31 3.18
CA GLU A 187 19.67 3.38 4.24
C GLU A 187 21.14 2.99 4.17
N ALA A 188 21.85 3.15 5.28
CA ALA A 188 23.23 2.75 5.45
C ALA A 188 23.38 1.86 6.69
N GLU A 189 24.08 0.73 6.54
CA GLU A 189 24.50 -0.12 7.65
C GLU A 189 25.88 0.32 8.13
N LYS A 190 25.97 0.76 9.39
CA LYS A 190 27.26 1.02 10.01
C LYS A 190 27.72 -0.24 10.72
N THR A 191 28.56 -1.04 10.06
CA THR A 191 29.30 -2.08 10.77
C THR A 191 30.26 -1.41 11.76
N PRO A 192 30.26 -1.80 13.06
CA PRO A 192 31.26 -1.28 13.98
C PRO A 192 32.64 -1.73 13.46
N ARG A 193 33.45 -0.77 13.01
CA ARG A 193 34.84 -1.05 12.66
C ARG A 193 35.54 -1.55 13.92
N LEU A 194 35.89 -2.83 13.96
CA LEU A 194 36.90 -3.32 14.89
C LEU A 194 38.16 -2.49 14.63
N ALA A 195 38.55 -1.65 15.60
CA ALA A 195 39.81 -0.94 15.52
C ALA A 195 40.94 -1.99 15.37
N PRO A 196 41.86 -1.86 14.40
CA PRO A 196 43.03 -2.72 14.33
C PRO A 196 43.99 -2.30 15.44
N GLY A 197 43.73 -2.76 16.68
CA GLY A 197 44.45 -2.31 17.86
C GLY A 197 44.39 -3.32 18.99
N ARG A 198 45.47 -4.12 19.10
CA ARG A 198 45.82 -5.04 20.19
C ARG A 198 44.91 -6.26 20.39
N LEU A 199 45.25 -7.32 19.66
CA LEU A 199 45.09 -8.70 20.14
C LEU A 199 46.05 -8.91 21.32
N ALA A 200 45.60 -8.62 22.55
CA ALA A 200 46.31 -9.06 23.74
C ALA A 200 45.93 -10.52 24.02
N PHE A 201 46.90 -11.42 23.93
CA PHE A 201 46.81 -12.81 24.40
C PHE A 201 47.41 -12.88 25.82
N PRO A 202 46.79 -13.59 26.79
CA PRO A 202 45.61 -14.45 26.69
C PRO A 202 44.28 -13.68 26.89
N PRO A 203 43.14 -14.23 26.43
CA PRO A 203 41.85 -13.56 26.55
C PRO A 203 41.40 -13.53 28.03
N PRO A 204 41.02 -12.36 28.60
CA PRO A 204 40.32 -12.32 29.88
C PRO A 204 38.95 -12.99 29.71
N ARG A 205 38.59 -13.84 30.68
CA ARG A 205 37.42 -14.73 30.66
C ARG A 205 36.05 -14.03 30.82
N ALA A 206 35.97 -12.73 30.52
CA ALA A 206 34.80 -11.90 30.77
C ALA A 206 34.66 -10.82 29.68
N ALA A 207 34.24 -11.21 28.48
CA ALA A 207 33.59 -10.33 27.50
C ALA A 207 33.03 -11.16 26.33
N ALA A 208 32.11 -12.09 26.60
CA ALA A 208 31.12 -12.44 25.58
C ALA A 208 30.09 -11.32 25.53
N GLY A 209 30.51 -10.14 25.08
CA GLY A 209 29.61 -9.04 24.78
C GLY A 209 28.80 -9.44 23.56
N VAL A 210 27.48 -9.49 23.72
CA VAL A 210 26.51 -9.55 22.61
C VAL A 210 26.99 -8.55 21.55
N ALA A 211 27.27 -9.02 20.33
CA ALA A 211 27.57 -8.12 19.23
C ALA A 211 26.41 -7.12 19.14
N SER A 212 26.71 -5.84 19.37
CA SER A 212 25.70 -4.78 19.23
C SER A 212 25.07 -4.92 17.85
N PRO A 213 23.73 -5.00 17.75
CA PRO A 213 23.08 -5.08 16.44
C PRO A 213 23.57 -3.91 15.58
N ALA A 214 23.92 -4.18 14.32
CA ALA A 214 24.41 -3.15 13.42
C ALA A 214 23.39 -2.00 13.34
N GLU A 215 23.78 -0.82 13.84
CA GLU A 215 22.94 0.38 13.75
C GLU A 215 22.77 0.74 12.28
N THR A 216 21.54 0.67 11.79
CA THR A 216 21.16 1.29 10.52
C THR A 216 20.81 2.74 10.76
N LYS A 217 21.29 3.61 9.88
CA LYS A 217 20.93 5.03 9.87
C LYS A 217 20.56 5.43 8.46
N TYR A 218 19.72 6.45 8.37
CA TYR A 218 19.50 7.13 7.11
C TYR A 218 20.51 8.26 6.96
N GLU A 219 21.17 8.30 5.81
CA GLU A 219 22.03 9.39 5.40
C GLU A 219 21.36 10.16 4.28
N ILE A 220 21.42 11.49 4.33
CA ILE A 220 20.94 12.33 3.23
C ILE A 220 22.03 12.37 2.18
N ALA A 221 21.74 11.81 1.00
CA ALA A 221 22.70 11.73 -0.08
C ALA A 221 22.82 13.07 -0.82
N SER A 222 24.06 13.44 -1.16
CA SER A 222 24.33 14.56 -2.06
C SER A 222 23.98 14.17 -3.50
N VAL A 223 23.26 15.06 -4.17
CA VAL A 223 22.89 14.95 -5.58
C VAL A 223 24.13 15.17 -6.47
N PRO A 224 24.31 14.45 -7.59
CA PRO A 224 23.39 13.49 -8.20
C PRO A 224 23.41 12.09 -7.56
N VAL A 225 22.23 11.46 -7.47
CA VAL A 225 22.06 10.10 -6.95
C VAL A 225 21.54 9.17 -8.04
N SER A 226 22.26 8.09 -8.32
CA SER A 226 21.82 7.02 -9.22
C SER A 226 21.25 5.84 -8.42
N LEU A 227 20.03 5.44 -8.73
CA LEU A 227 19.31 4.32 -8.12
C LEU A 227 19.52 3.04 -8.96
N GLN A 228 19.59 1.90 -8.27
CA GLN A 228 19.75 0.62 -8.95
C GLN A 228 18.48 0.22 -9.71
N THR A 229 18.55 0.23 -11.04
CA THR A 229 17.43 -0.14 -11.91
C THR A 229 17.57 -1.59 -12.38
N LEU A 230 16.49 -2.36 -12.24
CA LEU A 230 16.36 -3.68 -12.81
C LEU A 230 15.99 -3.56 -14.29
N LYS A 231 16.80 -4.18 -15.15
CA LYS A 231 16.43 -4.35 -16.56
C LYS A 231 15.30 -5.39 -16.65
N PRO A 232 14.21 -5.10 -17.36
CA PRO A 232 13.16 -6.08 -17.61
C PRO A 232 13.75 -7.30 -18.32
N VAL A 233 13.52 -8.49 -17.79
CA VAL A 233 13.88 -9.74 -18.45
C VAL A 233 12.73 -10.08 -19.39
N ALA A 234 12.90 -9.80 -20.69
CA ALA A 234 11.84 -9.96 -21.70
C ALA A 234 11.29 -11.39 -21.80
N ASP A 235 12.14 -12.38 -21.53
CA ASP A 235 11.79 -13.81 -21.65
C ASP A 235 11.04 -14.37 -20.42
N ARG A 236 10.85 -13.56 -19.37
CA ARG A 236 10.15 -13.99 -18.16
C ARG A 236 8.68 -13.62 -18.25
N ALA A 237 7.80 -14.62 -18.04
CA ALA A 237 6.39 -14.36 -17.83
C ALA A 237 6.17 -13.37 -16.67
N ASN A 238 5.34 -12.35 -16.90
CA ASN A 238 5.03 -11.26 -15.96
C ASN A 238 6.29 -10.48 -15.51
N PRO A 239 6.91 -9.68 -16.39
CA PRO A 239 8.07 -8.88 -16.04
C PRO A 239 7.74 -7.88 -14.91
N LYS A 240 8.71 -7.67 -14.00
CA LYS A 240 8.59 -6.71 -12.89
C LYS A 240 8.78 -5.28 -13.41
N ILE A 241 7.75 -4.75 -14.04
CA ILE A 241 7.72 -3.40 -14.62
C ILE A 241 6.47 -2.64 -14.17
N GLY A 242 6.50 -1.32 -14.35
CA GLY A 242 5.41 -0.42 -14.01
C GLY A 242 5.34 -0.06 -12.52
N ILE A 243 4.26 0.63 -12.17
CA ILE A 243 4.01 1.09 -10.80
C ILE A 243 3.26 0.01 -10.00
N GLY A 244 4.00 -0.69 -9.15
CA GLY A 244 3.50 -1.84 -8.41
C GLY A 244 2.77 -1.50 -7.11
N ALA A 245 2.94 -0.30 -6.58
CA ALA A 245 2.20 0.15 -5.40
C ALA A 245 2.04 1.69 -5.39
N LEU A 246 0.88 2.12 -4.88
CA LEU A 246 0.46 3.51 -4.73
C LEU A 246 -0.30 3.64 -3.42
N ALA A 247 -0.03 4.69 -2.64
CA ALA A 247 -0.89 5.06 -1.52
C ALA A 247 -0.80 6.55 -1.22
N PHE A 248 -1.94 7.21 -1.05
CA PHE A 248 -2.00 8.59 -0.56
C PHE A 248 -1.86 8.62 0.97
N SER A 249 -1.24 9.68 1.48
CA SER A 249 -1.25 10.03 2.90
C SER A 249 -2.66 10.40 3.36
N PRO A 250 -2.99 10.27 4.66
CA PRO A 250 -4.33 10.52 5.18
C PRO A 250 -4.82 11.97 4.94
N ASP A 251 -3.89 12.93 4.93
CA ASP A 251 -4.15 14.34 4.63
C ASP A 251 -4.25 14.66 3.12
N SER A 252 -4.03 13.67 2.24
CA SER A 252 -3.98 13.81 0.78
C SER A 252 -2.88 14.73 0.25
N TYR A 253 -1.89 15.10 1.06
CA TYR A 253 -0.80 16.00 0.63
C TYR A 253 0.38 15.25 0.02
N PHE A 254 0.53 13.97 0.36
CA PHE A 254 1.57 13.12 -0.17
C PHE A 254 1.01 11.90 -0.88
N LEU A 255 1.74 11.44 -1.88
CA LEU A 255 1.53 10.16 -2.54
C LEU A 255 2.84 9.38 -2.46
N ALA A 256 2.78 8.17 -1.92
CA ALA A 256 3.90 7.22 -1.93
C ALA A 256 3.72 6.26 -3.11
N THR A 257 4.79 6.03 -3.85
CA THR A 257 4.79 5.15 -5.02
C THR A 257 6.03 4.26 -5.03
N ARG A 258 5.89 3.05 -5.58
CA ARG A 258 7.00 2.12 -5.81
C ARG A 258 6.96 1.61 -7.24
N SER A 259 8.05 1.85 -7.96
CA SER A 259 8.27 1.27 -9.28
C SER A 259 8.87 -0.13 -9.15
N ASP A 260 8.35 -1.09 -9.90
CA ASP A 260 8.90 -2.44 -9.95
C ASP A 260 10.28 -2.48 -10.65
N SER A 261 10.60 -1.47 -11.48
CA SER A 261 11.91 -1.33 -12.11
C SER A 261 13.01 -0.89 -11.14
N VAL A 262 12.65 -0.30 -10.00
CA VAL A 262 13.61 0.17 -8.97
C VAL A 262 13.04 -0.23 -7.60
N PRO A 263 13.08 -1.53 -7.27
CA PRO A 263 12.28 -2.09 -6.18
C PRO A 263 12.75 -1.66 -4.78
N ASN A 264 13.96 -1.14 -4.68
CA ASN A 264 14.56 -0.67 -3.43
C ASN A 264 14.15 0.77 -3.08
N ALA A 265 13.43 1.46 -3.96
CA ALA A 265 13.12 2.87 -3.78
C ALA A 265 11.62 3.13 -3.63
N VAL A 266 11.30 4.08 -2.76
CA VAL A 266 9.96 4.67 -2.60
C VAL A 266 10.03 6.15 -2.94
N TRP A 267 9.17 6.60 -3.85
CA TRP A 267 9.04 8.00 -4.19
C TRP A 267 7.87 8.60 -3.42
N ILE A 268 8.10 9.79 -2.86
CA ILE A 268 7.07 10.56 -2.17
C ILE A 268 6.88 11.87 -2.91
N TRP A 269 5.67 12.05 -3.44
CA TRP A 269 5.26 13.20 -4.23
C TRP A 269 4.49 14.19 -3.34
N ASP A 270 4.80 15.48 -3.45
CA ASP A 270 3.98 16.56 -2.90
C ASP A 270 2.85 16.83 -3.91
N ILE A 271 1.62 16.49 -3.52
CA ILE A 271 0.42 16.60 -4.37
C ILE A 271 -0.06 18.03 -4.48
N GLN A 272 0.18 18.88 -3.48
CA GLN A 272 -0.18 20.30 -3.57
C GLN A 272 0.70 21.03 -4.59
N LYS A 273 2.00 20.69 -4.61
CA LYS A 273 2.97 21.28 -5.52
C LYS A 273 3.21 20.46 -6.79
N LEU A 274 2.53 19.33 -6.93
CA LEU A 274 2.60 18.40 -8.06
C LEU A 274 4.06 18.08 -8.45
N ARG A 275 4.90 17.72 -7.47
CA ARG A 275 6.33 17.47 -7.70
C ARG A 275 6.88 16.36 -6.82
N LEU A 276 7.99 15.77 -7.26
CA LEU A 276 8.78 14.87 -6.43
C LEU A 276 9.34 15.62 -5.22
N PHE A 277 9.10 15.09 -4.02
CA PHE A 277 9.56 15.69 -2.76
C PHE A 277 10.72 14.90 -2.16
N VAL A 278 10.53 13.59 -1.99
CA VAL A 278 11.52 12.71 -1.33
C VAL A 278 11.67 11.40 -2.09
N VAL A 279 12.88 10.85 -2.10
CA VAL A 279 13.14 9.46 -2.47
C VAL A 279 13.77 8.73 -1.28
N LEU A 280 13.22 7.58 -0.93
CA LEU A 280 13.73 6.70 0.11
C LEU A 280 14.37 5.49 -0.56
N GLU A 281 15.69 5.31 -0.41
CA GLU A 281 16.44 4.18 -0.96
C GLU A 281 16.82 3.22 0.17
N GLN A 282 16.33 1.98 0.07
CA GLN A 282 16.60 0.90 1.01
C GLN A 282 17.69 -0.04 0.48
N LEU A 283 18.38 -0.74 1.37
CA LEU A 283 19.37 -1.76 1.02
C LEU A 283 18.71 -2.98 0.38
N SER A 284 17.46 -3.27 0.74
CA SER A 284 16.68 -4.41 0.26
C SER A 284 15.39 -3.98 -0.45
N PRO A 285 14.86 -4.79 -1.39
CA PRO A 285 13.59 -4.51 -2.07
C PRO A 285 12.43 -4.25 -1.10
N VAL A 286 11.71 -3.16 -1.34
CA VAL A 286 10.53 -2.81 -0.54
C VAL A 286 9.39 -3.79 -0.84
N ARG A 287 8.90 -4.45 0.22
CA ARG A 287 7.83 -5.45 0.13
C ARG A 287 6.45 -4.81 0.28
N SER A 288 6.31 -3.93 1.25
CA SER A 288 5.08 -3.19 1.52
C SER A 288 5.39 -1.84 2.13
N PHE A 289 4.48 -0.89 1.94
CA PHE A 289 4.45 0.35 2.68
C PHE A 289 3.00 0.74 2.98
N GLN A 290 2.78 1.39 4.13
CA GLN A 290 1.47 1.90 4.52
C GLN A 290 1.60 3.22 5.27
N TRP A 291 0.75 4.17 4.91
CA TRP A 291 0.59 5.40 5.67
C TRP A 291 -0.12 5.11 6.98
N ASP A 292 0.33 5.78 8.02
CA ASP A 292 -0.43 5.99 9.25
C ASP A 292 -1.79 6.63 8.90
N PRO A 293 -2.91 6.12 9.44
CA PRO A 293 -4.24 6.63 9.12
C PRO A 293 -4.54 8.02 9.71
N GLN A 294 -3.78 8.49 10.70
CA GLN A 294 -3.99 9.78 11.38
C GLN A 294 -2.93 10.83 11.03
N GLN A 295 -1.70 10.41 10.73
CA GLN A 295 -0.57 11.32 10.52
C GLN A 295 0.10 11.09 9.15
N PRO A 296 0.77 12.10 8.56
CA PRO A 296 1.55 11.93 7.31
C PRO A 296 2.87 11.19 7.59
N ARG A 297 2.78 9.99 8.14
CA ARG A 297 3.89 9.11 8.49
C ARG A 297 3.76 7.81 7.71
N LEU A 298 4.83 7.39 7.05
CA LEU A 298 4.86 6.22 6.18
C LEU A 298 5.68 5.12 6.85
N ALA A 299 5.10 3.94 7.05
CA ALA A 299 5.84 2.73 7.43
C ALA A 299 6.20 1.90 6.20
N ILE A 300 7.41 1.34 6.19
CA ILE A 300 7.98 0.55 5.10
C ILE A 300 8.60 -0.72 5.68
N CYS A 301 8.42 -1.84 4.99
CA CYS A 301 9.14 -3.09 5.27
C CYS A 301 9.82 -3.65 4.03
N THR A 302 10.99 -4.25 4.23
CA THR A 302 11.86 -4.78 3.17
C THR A 302 12.00 -6.31 3.23
N GLY A 303 11.30 -6.98 4.16
CA GLY A 303 11.46 -8.41 4.42
C GLY A 303 12.58 -8.75 5.41
N GLY A 304 13.37 -7.78 5.87
CA GLY A 304 14.30 -7.97 6.99
C GLY A 304 13.61 -7.84 8.36
N GLY A 305 14.41 -7.89 9.42
CA GLY A 305 13.94 -7.69 10.81
C GLY A 305 13.76 -6.23 11.23
N LYS A 306 13.65 -5.31 10.27
CA LYS A 306 13.57 -3.87 10.49
C LYS A 306 12.29 -3.29 9.88
N VAL A 307 11.79 -2.26 10.54
CA VAL A 307 10.72 -1.40 10.04
C VAL A 307 11.27 0.01 9.88
N TYR A 308 10.96 0.64 8.77
CA TYR A 308 11.42 1.99 8.47
C TYR A 308 10.23 2.94 8.50
N LEU A 309 10.41 4.09 9.13
CA LEU A 309 9.39 5.13 9.21
C LEU A 309 9.93 6.40 8.55
N TRP A 310 9.07 7.03 7.75
CA TRP A 310 9.30 8.36 7.20
C TRP A 310 8.20 9.31 7.65
N SER A 311 8.55 10.56 7.89
CA SER A 311 7.63 11.68 7.99
C SER A 311 8.29 12.93 7.39
N PRO A 312 7.57 14.04 7.18
CA PRO A 312 8.19 15.30 6.80
C PRO A 312 9.30 15.78 7.76
N ALA A 313 9.31 15.30 9.01
CA ALA A 313 10.35 15.61 9.99
C ALA A 313 11.65 14.79 9.81
N GLY A 314 11.61 13.66 9.09
CA GLY A 314 12.78 12.82 8.85
C GLY A 314 12.48 11.33 8.72
N CYS A 315 13.55 10.53 8.72
CA CYS A 315 13.49 9.06 8.62
C CYS A 315 14.08 8.39 9.86
N VAL A 316 13.51 7.26 10.26
CA VAL A 316 14.06 6.39 11.30
C VAL A 316 13.94 4.92 10.88
N SER A 317 14.86 4.09 11.37
CA SER A 317 14.78 2.63 11.25
C SER A 317 14.71 2.01 12.64
N VAL A 318 13.80 1.06 12.84
CA VAL A 318 13.59 0.39 14.12
C VAL A 318 13.79 -1.10 13.93
N GLN A 319 14.65 -1.71 14.76
CA GLN A 319 14.81 -3.15 14.81
C GLN A 319 13.62 -3.76 15.56
N VAL A 320 12.98 -4.76 14.97
CA VAL A 320 11.87 -5.46 15.62
C VAL A 320 12.43 -6.39 16.70
N PRO A 321 12.00 -6.25 17.97
CA PRO A 321 12.41 -7.15 19.03
C PRO A 321 11.74 -8.52 18.80
N GLY A 322 12.55 -9.54 18.52
CA GLY A 322 12.10 -10.92 18.36
C GLY A 322 13.27 -11.88 18.53
N GLU A 323 13.02 -13.05 19.11
CA GLU A 323 13.98 -14.14 19.12
C GLU A 323 14.06 -14.77 17.71
N GLY A 324 15.23 -14.73 17.08
CA GLY A 324 15.46 -15.31 15.74
C GLY A 324 15.31 -14.32 14.57
N ASP A 325 15.22 -14.86 13.35
CA ASP A 325 15.14 -14.11 12.09
C ASP A 325 13.69 -13.72 11.76
N PHE A 326 13.09 -12.82 12.55
CA PHE A 326 11.74 -12.32 12.27
C PHE A 326 11.76 -11.43 11.03
N GLN A 327 11.25 -11.94 9.91
CA GLN A 327 11.16 -11.20 8.64
C GLN A 327 9.83 -10.46 8.52
N VAL A 328 9.88 -9.13 8.43
CA VAL A 328 8.68 -8.30 8.28
C VAL A 328 8.21 -8.30 6.82
N LEU A 329 7.20 -9.11 6.51
CA LEU A 329 6.68 -9.28 5.16
C LEU A 329 5.54 -8.31 4.83
N SER A 330 4.74 -7.93 5.83
CA SER A 330 3.63 -6.99 5.69
C SER A 330 3.41 -6.19 6.97
N LEU A 331 2.65 -5.10 6.84
CA LEU A 331 2.39 -4.09 7.86
C LEU A 331 0.88 -3.81 7.87
N CYS A 332 0.31 -3.52 9.04
CA CYS A 332 -1.07 -3.08 9.17
C CYS A 332 -1.21 -2.10 10.33
N TRP A 333 -1.50 -0.83 10.02
CA TRP A 333 -1.75 0.19 11.04
C TRP A 333 -3.08 -0.05 11.74
N HIS A 334 -3.12 0.19 13.04
CA HIS A 334 -4.38 0.36 13.73
C HIS A 334 -4.98 1.73 13.37
N LEU A 335 -6.32 1.82 13.32
CA LEU A 335 -7.06 3.01 12.87
C LEU A 335 -6.74 4.30 13.65
N ASN A 336 -6.28 4.19 14.89
CA ASN A 336 -5.88 5.34 15.71
C ASN A 336 -4.45 5.85 15.41
N GLY A 337 -3.64 5.12 14.64
CA GLY A 337 -2.25 5.50 14.34
C GLY A 337 -1.23 5.25 15.47
N ASP A 338 -1.66 4.75 16.63
CA ASP A 338 -0.77 4.55 17.79
C ASP A 338 -0.05 3.20 17.78
N SER A 339 -0.55 2.26 16.99
CA SER A 339 0.01 0.92 16.91
C SER A 339 0.02 0.35 15.50
N LEU A 340 0.96 -0.57 15.28
CA LEU A 340 1.21 -1.21 14.00
C LEU A 340 1.42 -2.71 14.20
N ALA A 341 0.67 -3.52 13.47
CA ALA A 341 0.90 -4.96 13.39
C ALA A 341 1.94 -5.27 12.30
N LEU A 342 2.96 -6.05 12.65
CA LEU A 342 3.99 -6.56 11.77
C LEU A 342 3.71 -8.03 11.52
N LEU A 343 3.62 -8.42 10.25
CA LEU A 343 3.30 -9.78 9.84
C LEU A 343 4.54 -10.44 9.24
N SER A 344 4.91 -11.59 9.79
CA SER A 344 5.88 -12.51 9.21
C SER A 344 5.15 -13.69 8.56
N LYS A 345 5.89 -14.70 8.12
CA LYS A 345 5.34 -15.91 7.50
C LYS A 345 4.43 -16.67 8.46
N ASP A 346 4.92 -16.90 9.69
CA ASP A 346 4.29 -17.78 10.68
C ASP A 346 3.98 -17.05 12.01
N HIS A 347 4.39 -15.80 12.15
CA HIS A 347 4.28 -15.02 13.39
C HIS A 347 3.84 -13.57 13.10
N PHE A 348 3.32 -12.89 14.12
CA PHE A 348 3.09 -11.45 14.08
C PHE A 348 3.60 -10.76 15.34
N CYS A 349 3.91 -9.47 15.23
CA CYS A 349 4.30 -8.61 16.34
C CYS A 349 3.39 -7.38 16.37
N LEU A 350 3.03 -6.89 17.55
CA LEU A 350 2.32 -5.63 17.72
C LEU A 350 3.31 -4.60 18.27
N CYS A 351 3.50 -3.53 17.51
CA CYS A 351 4.32 -2.39 17.90
C CYS A 351 3.41 -1.27 18.39
N PHE A 352 3.68 -0.77 19.60
CA PHE A 352 3.04 0.43 20.14
C PHE A 352 4.04 1.57 20.05
N LEU A 353 3.61 2.70 19.51
CA LEU A 353 4.42 3.90 19.47
C LEU A 353 4.27 4.62 20.80
N GLU A 354 5.38 5.02 21.41
CA GLU A 354 5.34 5.79 22.66
C GLU A 354 4.70 7.16 22.39
N THR A 355 3.51 7.37 22.94
CA THR A 355 2.91 8.69 23.10
C THR A 355 3.43 9.28 24.42
N GLU A 356 3.99 10.49 24.38
CA GLU A 356 4.64 11.17 25.52
C GLU A 356 3.76 11.23 26.79
N ASP A 357 2.44 11.07 26.69
CA ASP A 357 1.48 11.13 27.80
C ASP A 357 1.56 9.98 28.83
N ARG A 358 2.33 8.90 28.58
CA ARG A 358 2.40 7.73 29.50
C ARG A 358 3.57 7.74 30.49
N VAL A 359 4.46 8.73 30.43
CA VAL A 359 5.61 8.81 31.35
C VAL A 359 5.22 9.34 32.74
N GLY A 360 4.03 9.92 32.90
CA GLY A 360 3.60 10.59 34.14
C GLY A 360 3.16 9.71 35.31
N THR A 361 2.90 8.41 35.13
CA THR A 361 2.24 7.59 36.17
C THR A 361 3.06 6.43 36.74
N ALA A 362 4.37 6.33 36.45
CA ALA A 362 5.21 5.21 36.87
C ALA A 362 6.23 5.52 37.99
N PHE A 363 6.13 6.66 38.69
CA PHE A 363 6.90 6.91 39.92
C PHE A 363 5.97 7.04 41.13
N GLY A 364 5.40 5.91 41.55
CA GLY A 364 4.83 5.77 42.89
C GLY A 364 5.96 5.79 43.93
N ARG A 365 5.94 6.80 44.81
CA ARG A 365 6.84 6.89 45.98
C ARG A 365 6.68 5.63 46.86
N PRO A 366 7.76 5.08 47.43
CA PRO A 366 7.62 4.13 48.52
C PRO A 366 7.12 4.88 49.75
N GLY A 367 5.95 4.49 50.26
CA GLY A 367 5.42 4.97 51.53
C GLY A 367 6.14 4.28 52.69
N ASP A 368 6.71 5.11 53.57
CA ASP A 368 7.12 4.71 54.91
C ASP A 368 5.90 4.26 55.72
N HIS A 369 5.98 3.06 56.30
CA HIS A 369 5.16 2.68 57.45
C HIS A 369 6.08 2.23 58.58
N THR A 370 6.13 3.08 59.61
CA THR A 370 6.43 2.72 61.01
C THR A 370 5.41 1.75 61.57
#